data_AF-A0A3P6ADI3-F1
#
_entry.id   AF-A0A3P6ADI3-F1
#
_cell.length_a   1.000
_cell.length_b   1.000
_cell.length_c   1.000
_cell.angle_alpha   90.00
_cell.angle_beta   90.00
_cell.angle_gamma   90.00
#
_symmetry.space_group_name_H-M   'P 1'
#
loop_
_entity.id
_entity.type
_entity.pdbx_description
1 polymer ?
#
loop_
_entity_poly.entity_id
_entity_poly.type
_entity_poly.pdbx_seq_one_letter_code
_entity_poly.pdbx_strand_id
1 'polypeptide(L)'
;MAKRAFAMLERQSLAENSSPSVDTKRPKRSSDVAAATESTTTTCLFPKAVIGYPELSEEPSSDWDRSVLCRICVRLPDGRRVQRNFLKSESVQLLWSFCYSQMDQSERNKPFKLFQAIPGYYKNLYYGYYTSFEQSGLANSLISVTWM
;
A
#
# COMPACT_ATOMS: atom_id res chain seq x y z
N MET A 1 -28.81 -40.89 -35.40
CA MET A 1 -29.17 -39.84 -36.37
C MET A 1 -29.89 -38.73 -35.63
N ALA A 2 -29.41 -37.48 -35.74
CA ALA A 2 -30.18 -36.23 -35.82
C ALA A 2 -29.26 -35.06 -35.44
N LYS A 3 -28.91 -34.27 -36.46
CA LYS A 3 -28.16 -33.02 -36.39
C LYS A 3 -29.14 -31.88 -36.07
N ARG A 4 -28.70 -30.83 -35.37
CA ARG A 4 -29.27 -29.46 -35.42
C ARG A 4 -28.26 -28.52 -34.72
N ALA A 5 -27.40 -27.83 -35.47
CA ALA A 5 -27.60 -26.63 -36.28
C ALA A 5 -27.33 -25.35 -35.46
N PHE A 6 -26.26 -24.66 -35.87
CA PHE A 6 -25.78 -23.37 -35.37
C PHE A 6 -26.77 -22.24 -35.67
N ALA A 7 -26.86 -21.26 -34.78
CA ALA A 7 -27.40 -19.94 -35.09
C ALA A 7 -26.34 -18.87 -34.80
N MET A 8 -25.75 -18.35 -35.87
CA MET A 8 -25.03 -17.07 -35.93
C MET A 8 -26.07 -15.95 -35.86
N LEU A 9 -25.84 -14.91 -35.05
CA LEU A 9 -26.44 -13.59 -35.29
C LEU A 9 -25.36 -12.51 -35.13
N GLU A 10 -24.70 -12.26 -36.25
CA GLU A 10 -23.97 -11.04 -36.59
C GLU A 10 -24.97 -9.89 -36.82
N ARG A 11 -24.71 -8.72 -36.23
CA ARG A 11 -25.15 -7.43 -36.78
C ARG A 11 -24.10 -6.34 -36.52
N GLN A 12 -23.37 -6.02 -37.59
CA GLN A 12 -22.72 -4.73 -37.91
C GLN A 12 -23.80 -3.60 -37.95
N SER A 13 -23.55 -2.29 -37.92
CA SER A 13 -22.46 -1.50 -38.49
C SER A 13 -22.55 0.00 -38.10
N LEU A 14 -21.39 0.68 -38.19
CA LEU A 14 -21.11 1.98 -38.85
C LEU A 14 -21.78 3.32 -38.44
N ALA A 15 -20.92 4.22 -37.96
CA ALA A 15 -20.67 5.58 -38.48
C ALA A 15 -19.31 6.02 -37.86
N GLU A 16 -18.15 6.24 -38.52
CA GLU A 16 -17.79 6.94 -39.77
C GLU A 16 -18.51 8.28 -39.91
N ASN A 17 -17.88 9.45 -40.10
CA ASN A 17 -16.50 9.88 -40.27
C ASN A 17 -16.48 11.39 -40.00
N SER A 18 -15.27 11.96 -39.99
CA SER A 18 -14.90 13.23 -40.65
C SER A 18 -14.19 14.24 -39.75
N SER A 19 -12.86 14.22 -39.86
CA SER A 19 -12.05 15.43 -39.74
C SER A 19 -12.36 16.39 -40.90
N PRO A 20 -12.09 17.70 -40.74
CA PRO A 20 -10.99 18.22 -41.55
C PRO A 20 -10.07 19.19 -40.79
N SER A 21 -8.81 19.06 -41.19
CA SER A 21 -7.69 19.98 -40.99
C SER A 21 -7.98 21.38 -41.54
N VAL A 22 -7.57 22.41 -40.81
CA VAL A 22 -6.98 23.64 -41.37
C VAL A 22 -5.98 24.23 -40.36
N ASP A 23 -4.73 24.30 -40.79
CA ASP A 23 -3.58 24.92 -40.13
C ASP A 23 -3.40 26.33 -40.72
N THR A 24 -3.34 27.40 -39.91
CA THR A 24 -2.55 28.60 -40.26
C THR A 24 -2.25 29.50 -39.03
N LYS A 25 -0.95 29.57 -38.67
CA LYS A 25 -0.17 30.69 -38.06
C LYS A 25 -0.36 31.15 -36.59
N ARG A 26 0.68 30.81 -35.79
CA ARG A 26 1.36 31.48 -34.64
C ARG A 26 1.17 33.01 -34.48
N PRO A 27 1.28 33.61 -33.25
CA PRO A 27 2.43 33.41 -32.35
C PRO A 27 2.24 33.45 -30.80
N LYS A 28 3.04 32.59 -30.13
CA LYS A 28 4.05 32.88 -29.06
C LYS A 28 3.65 33.32 -27.64
N ARG A 29 3.65 32.33 -26.72
CA ARG A 29 4.32 32.23 -25.39
C ARG A 29 3.67 31.04 -24.67
N SER A 30 4.31 30.05 -24.06
CA SER A 30 5.69 29.70 -23.65
C SER A 30 5.61 28.20 -23.30
N SER A 31 6.35 27.31 -24.00
CA SER A 31 7.44 26.44 -23.46
C SER A 31 7.03 25.55 -22.26
N ASP A 32 7.06 24.22 -22.23
CA ASP A 32 7.57 23.07 -23.02
C ASP A 32 6.76 21.83 -22.51
N VAL A 33 6.15 20.92 -23.31
CA VAL A 33 6.68 19.66 -23.95
C VAL A 33 7.46 18.78 -22.94
N ALA A 34 7.27 17.46 -22.75
CA ALA A 34 6.50 16.36 -23.36
C ALA A 34 6.40 15.23 -22.28
N ALA A 35 5.29 14.49 -22.16
CA ALA A 35 5.07 13.17 -22.76
C ALA A 35 6.25 12.18 -22.66
N ALA A 36 6.15 11.19 -21.76
CA ALA A 36 6.67 9.83 -21.94
C ALA A 36 6.13 8.89 -20.85
N THR A 37 5.59 7.76 -21.27
CA THR A 37 5.42 6.53 -20.51
C THR A 37 6.67 6.24 -19.69
N GLU A 38 6.56 6.00 -18.37
CA GLU A 38 7.59 5.30 -17.62
C GLU A 38 7.05 4.81 -16.27
N SER A 39 7.17 3.50 -16.05
CA SER A 39 7.03 2.85 -14.76
C SER A 39 7.88 3.57 -13.72
N THR A 40 7.29 4.53 -13.00
CA THR A 40 7.98 5.17 -11.88
C THR A 40 7.97 4.19 -10.72
N THR A 41 8.98 3.34 -10.74
CA THR A 41 9.62 2.82 -9.54
C THR A 41 9.95 4.03 -8.69
N THR A 42 9.00 4.49 -7.88
CA THR A 42 9.28 5.44 -6.81
C THR A 42 10.00 4.63 -5.76
N THR A 43 11.30 4.40 -6.01
CA THR A 43 12.28 4.16 -4.98
C THR A 43 12.15 5.35 -4.04
N CYS A 44 11.38 5.18 -2.98
CA CYS A 44 11.35 6.11 -1.86
C CYS A 44 12.73 6.03 -1.22
N LEU A 45 13.67 6.82 -1.73
CA LEU A 45 14.89 7.16 -1.03
C LEU A 45 14.46 7.98 0.17
N PHE A 46 14.28 7.31 1.32
CA PHE A 46 13.99 7.99 2.57
C PHE A 46 15.27 8.73 2.99
N PRO A 47 15.32 10.07 2.95
CA PRO A 47 16.41 10.79 3.60
C PRO A 47 16.38 10.44 5.08
N LYS A 48 17.56 10.33 5.67
CA LYS A 48 17.85 10.01 7.08
C LYS A 48 17.40 11.14 8.03
N ALA A 49 16.18 11.64 7.84
CA ALA A 49 15.48 12.46 8.81
C ALA A 49 14.85 11.48 9.80
N VAL A 50 15.14 11.69 11.09
CA VAL A 50 14.55 10.97 12.20
C VAL A 50 13.04 10.90 11.97
N ILE A 51 12.55 9.71 11.58
CA ILE A 51 11.13 9.46 11.53
C ILE A 51 10.65 9.65 12.96
N GLY A 52 9.91 10.74 13.21
CA GLY A 52 9.29 11.02 14.49
C GLY A 52 8.19 10.01 14.72
N TYR A 53 8.54 8.83 15.22
CA TYR A 53 7.59 7.80 15.60
C TYR A 53 6.79 8.32 16.81
N PRO A 54 5.44 8.38 16.73
CA PRO A 54 4.63 8.72 17.89
C PRO A 54 4.89 7.74 19.03
N GLU A 55 4.81 8.24 20.27
CA GLU A 55 4.94 7.42 21.47
C GLU A 55 3.87 6.32 21.47
N LEU A 56 4.29 5.11 21.80
CA LEU A 56 3.41 3.96 21.83
C LEU A 56 2.51 4.06 23.06
N SER A 57 1.20 4.15 22.84
CA SER A 57 0.21 4.06 23.92
C SER A 57 0.36 2.74 24.69
N GLU A 58 0.15 2.74 26.01
CA GLU A 58 0.13 1.54 26.86
C GLU A 58 -0.69 0.41 26.20
N GLU A 59 -0.23 -0.83 26.29
CA GLU A 59 -0.96 -1.95 25.68
C GLU A 59 -2.36 -2.02 26.29
N PRO A 60 -3.43 -1.99 25.46
CA PRO A 60 -4.78 -2.09 25.97
C PRO A 60 -4.91 -3.44 26.68
N SER A 61 -5.47 -3.41 27.90
CA SER A 61 -5.61 -4.63 28.68
C SER A 61 -6.40 -5.67 27.90
N SER A 62 -6.01 -6.94 28.02
CA SER A 62 -6.66 -8.05 27.32
C SER A 62 -8.15 -8.21 27.63
N ASP A 63 -8.63 -7.48 28.63
CA ASP A 63 -10.01 -7.49 29.14
C ASP A 63 -10.94 -6.56 28.33
N TRP A 64 -10.41 -5.75 27.42
CA TRP A 64 -11.22 -4.99 26.48
C TRP A 64 -11.88 -5.92 25.46
N ASP A 65 -13.03 -5.49 24.93
CA ASP A 65 -13.79 -6.29 23.98
C ASP A 65 -12.98 -6.58 22.70
N ARG A 66 -12.99 -7.84 22.26
CA ARG A 66 -12.35 -8.30 21.02
C ARG A 66 -12.97 -7.67 19.78
N SER A 67 -14.17 -7.09 19.92
CA SER A 67 -14.81 -6.30 18.87
C SER A 67 -14.07 -4.98 18.61
N VAL A 68 -13.39 -4.40 19.61
CA VAL A 68 -12.66 -3.13 19.51
C VAL A 68 -11.16 -3.31 19.41
N LEU A 69 -10.62 -4.40 19.96
CA LEU A 69 -9.21 -4.73 19.85
C LEU A 69 -8.87 -5.47 18.54
N CYS A 70 -7.64 -5.31 18.10
CA CYS A 70 -7.03 -6.18 17.12
C CYS A 70 -5.64 -6.62 17.57
N ARG A 71 -5.29 -7.85 17.24
CA ARG A 71 -4.03 -8.48 17.65
C ARG A 71 -3.08 -8.56 16.48
N ILE A 72 -1.99 -7.83 16.51
CA ILE A 72 -1.04 -7.82 15.40
C ILE A 72 0.19 -8.64 15.80
N CYS A 73 0.50 -9.64 14.97
CA CYS A 73 1.76 -10.37 15.08
C CYS A 73 2.75 -9.74 14.10
N VAL A 74 3.95 -9.45 14.58
CA VAL A 74 5.03 -8.90 13.76
C VAL A 74 6.19 -9.89 13.73
N ARG A 75 6.60 -10.27 12.53
CA ARG A 75 7.85 -11.00 12.30
C ARG A 75 8.95 -9.97 12.08
N LEU A 76 9.84 -9.87 13.04
CA LEU A 76 11.02 -9.01 12.99
C LEU A 76 12.08 -9.60 12.05
N PRO A 77 12.98 -8.78 11.51
CA PRO A 77 13.99 -9.23 10.55
C PRO A 77 15.09 -10.08 11.21
N ASP A 78 15.20 -10.04 12.54
CA ASP A 78 16.02 -10.93 13.37
C ASP A 78 15.44 -12.36 13.49
N GLY A 79 14.25 -12.61 12.91
CA GLY A 79 13.55 -13.89 12.97
C GLY A 79 12.62 -14.05 14.18
N ARG A 80 12.65 -13.12 15.15
CA ARG A 80 11.72 -13.11 16.29
C ARG A 80 10.30 -12.78 15.84
N ARG A 81 9.33 -13.23 16.63
CA ARG A 81 7.92 -12.86 16.49
C ARG A 81 7.49 -12.14 17.75
N VAL A 82 7.00 -10.93 17.60
CA VAL A 82 6.42 -10.13 18.68
C VAL A 82 4.94 -9.94 18.41
N GLN A 83 4.13 -9.89 19.45
CA GLN A 83 2.70 -9.74 19.34
C GLN A 83 2.25 -8.63 20.27
N ARG A 84 1.38 -7.75 19.76
CA ARG A 84 0.81 -6.65 20.55
C ARG A 84 -0.66 -6.46 20.19
N ASN A 85 -1.45 -6.09 21.19
CA ASN A 85 -2.83 -5.67 21.00
C ASN A 85 -2.86 -4.18 20.69
N PHE A 86 -3.70 -3.79 19.75
CA PHE A 86 -3.97 -2.41 19.33
C PHE A 86 -5.46 -2.19 19.29
N LEU A 87 -5.91 -0.94 19.34
CA LEU A 87 -7.30 -0.61 19.04
C LEU A 87 -7.51 -0.65 17.52
N LYS A 88 -8.64 -1.17 17.07
CA LYS A 88 -8.98 -1.21 15.64
C LYS A 88 -9.00 0.17 14.97
N SER A 89 -9.32 1.21 15.76
CA SER A 89 -9.36 2.61 15.36
C SER A 89 -7.97 3.26 15.28
N GLU A 90 -6.94 2.67 15.86
CA GLU A 90 -5.58 3.20 15.80
C GLU A 90 -5.00 3.13 14.39
N SER A 91 -4.07 4.04 14.11
CA SER A 91 -3.47 4.19 12.80
C SER A 91 -2.32 3.20 12.58
N VAL A 92 -2.08 2.87 11.30
CA VAL A 92 -0.94 2.04 10.88
C VAL A 92 0.41 2.67 11.28
N GLN A 93 0.46 3.98 11.54
CA GLN A 93 1.67 4.65 12.04
C GLN A 93 2.12 4.12 13.41
N LEU A 94 1.20 3.74 14.31
CA LEU A 94 1.57 3.17 15.60
C LEU A 94 2.30 1.82 15.43
N LEU A 95 1.91 1.03 14.42
CA LEU A 95 2.60 -0.22 14.12
C LEU A 95 4.06 0.03 13.69
N TRP A 96 4.29 1.09 12.93
CA TRP A 96 5.64 1.51 12.56
C TRP A 96 6.47 1.91 13.79
N SER A 97 5.90 2.70 14.69
CA SER A 97 6.53 3.04 15.98
C SER A 97 6.86 1.79 16.80
N PHE A 98 5.95 0.80 16.80
CA PHE A 98 6.15 -0.44 17.54
C PHE A 98 7.29 -1.26 16.95
N CYS A 99 7.34 -1.41 15.63
CA CYS A 99 8.44 -2.11 14.98
C CYS A 99 9.78 -1.45 15.28
N TYR A 100 9.83 -0.11 15.26
CA TYR A 100 11.03 0.65 15.58
C TYR A 100 11.48 0.50 17.04
N SER A 101 10.54 0.42 17.99
CA SER A 101 10.88 0.25 19.42
C SER A 101 11.44 -1.13 19.73
N GLN A 102 11.02 -2.16 18.98
CA GLN A 102 11.49 -3.54 19.11
C GLN A 102 12.87 -3.77 18.47
N MET A 103 13.37 -2.82 17.66
CA MET A 103 14.71 -2.90 17.06
C MET A 103 15.78 -2.45 18.04
N ASP A 104 16.92 -3.15 17.98
CA ASP A 104 18.11 -2.81 18.75
C ASP A 104 18.69 -1.46 18.30
N GLN A 105 19.39 -0.80 19.22
CA GLN A 105 19.91 0.55 19.00
C GLN A 105 20.88 0.65 17.81
N SER A 106 21.62 -0.42 17.51
CA SER A 106 22.50 -0.54 16.34
C SER A 106 21.72 -0.64 15.02
N GLU A 107 20.49 -1.13 15.06
CA GLU A 107 19.67 -1.42 13.88
C GLU A 107 18.62 -0.36 13.59
N ARG A 108 18.29 0.50 14.56
CA ARG A 108 17.39 1.64 14.40
C ARG A 108 17.79 2.60 13.28
N ASN A 109 19.07 2.63 12.91
CA ASN A 109 19.57 3.43 11.80
C ASN A 109 19.37 2.80 10.42
N LYS A 110 18.96 1.52 10.35
CA LYS A 110 18.72 0.80 9.11
C LYS A 110 17.28 1.08 8.63
N PRO A 111 17.09 1.47 7.36
CA PRO A 111 15.75 1.59 6.81
C PRO A 111 15.10 0.20 6.74
N PHE A 112 13.80 0.15 7.02
CA PHE A 112 13.01 -1.08 6.93
C PHE A 112 11.66 -0.81 6.29
N LYS A 113 11.04 -1.89 5.81
CA LYS A 113 9.68 -1.87 5.28
C LYS A 113 8.82 -2.89 5.99
N LEU A 114 7.53 -2.56 6.12
CA LEU A 114 6.50 -3.43 6.65
C LEU A 114 5.63 -3.94 5.51
N PHE A 115 5.29 -5.23 5.54
CA PHE A 115 4.35 -5.80 4.57
C PHE A 115 3.53 -6.92 5.20
N GLN A 116 2.30 -7.07 4.75
CA GLN A 116 1.44 -8.20 5.08
C GLN A 116 1.64 -9.29 4.02
N ALA A 117 2.04 -10.48 4.47
CA ALA A 117 2.17 -11.64 3.60
C ALA A 117 0.80 -12.32 3.47
N ILE A 118 0.23 -12.29 2.27
CA ILE A 118 -1.03 -12.95 1.94
C ILE A 118 -0.71 -14.05 0.91
N PRO A 119 -1.36 -15.23 0.95
CA PRO A 119 -1.17 -16.23 -0.09
C PRO A 119 -1.44 -15.63 -1.49
N GLY A 120 -0.42 -15.59 -2.35
CA GLY A 120 -0.52 -15.05 -3.72
C GLY A 120 -0.40 -13.52 -3.85
N TYR A 121 -0.23 -12.76 -2.77
CA TYR A 121 -0.10 -11.30 -2.82
C TYR A 121 0.62 -10.74 -1.59
N TYR A 122 1.33 -9.62 -1.72
CA TYR A 122 1.86 -8.89 -0.58
C TYR A 122 1.34 -7.47 -0.57
N LYS A 123 0.87 -7.02 0.60
CA LYS A 123 0.46 -5.63 0.80
C LYS A 123 1.58 -4.89 1.50
N ASN A 124 2.23 -3.97 0.79
CA ASN A 124 3.20 -3.07 1.41
C ASN A 124 2.46 -2.06 2.28
N LEU A 125 3.01 -1.80 3.46
CA LEU A 125 2.55 -0.76 4.36
C LEU A 125 3.57 0.37 4.26
N TYR A 126 3.09 1.59 4.03
CA TYR A 126 3.95 2.77 3.93
C TYR A 126 3.84 3.61 5.20
N TYR A 127 4.95 4.19 5.62
CA TYR A 127 4.96 5.19 6.68
C TYR A 127 4.24 6.45 6.17
N GLY A 128 3.33 7.02 6.96
CA GLY A 128 2.48 8.14 6.53
C GLY A 128 1.04 7.77 6.14
N TYR A 129 0.71 6.48 6.14
CA TYR A 129 -0.68 6.04 5.91
C TYR A 129 -1.49 6.18 7.21
N TYR A 130 -2.41 7.15 7.24
CA TYR A 130 -3.24 7.45 8.42
C TYR A 130 -4.49 6.57 8.55
N THR A 131 -4.62 5.52 7.74
CA THR A 131 -5.76 4.60 7.86
C THR A 131 -5.71 3.83 9.17
N SER A 132 -6.88 3.48 9.69
CA SER A 132 -6.98 2.61 10.85
C SER A 132 -6.60 1.16 10.54
N PHE A 133 -6.30 0.35 11.56
CA PHE A 133 -6.05 -1.09 11.39
C PHE A 133 -7.24 -1.84 10.81
N GLU A 134 -8.46 -1.45 11.17
CA GLU A 134 -9.69 -2.02 10.61
C GLU A 134 -9.84 -1.69 9.13
N GLN A 135 -9.70 -0.43 8.74
CA GLN A 135 -9.88 0.00 7.35
C GLN A 135 -8.76 -0.50 6.44
N SER A 136 -7.55 -0.68 6.98
CA SER A 136 -6.42 -1.25 6.25
C SER A 136 -6.49 -2.78 6.14
N GLY A 137 -7.45 -3.45 6.80
CA GLY A 137 -7.53 -4.92 6.80
C GLY A 137 -6.35 -5.59 7.51
N LEU A 138 -5.69 -4.87 8.42
CA LEU A 138 -4.55 -5.38 9.20
C LEU A 138 -4.98 -5.94 10.55
N ALA A 139 -6.24 -5.74 10.93
CA ALA A 139 -6.78 -6.31 12.16
C ALA A 139 -6.55 -7.84 12.20
N ASN A 140 -5.97 -8.32 13.31
CA ASN A 140 -5.69 -9.75 13.53
C ASN A 140 -4.71 -10.41 12.54
N SER A 141 -3.90 -9.61 11.85
CA SER A 141 -3.00 -10.09 10.79
C SER A 141 -1.55 -10.28 11.22
N LEU A 142 -0.82 -11.04 10.42
CA LEU A 142 0.64 -11.21 10.52
C LEU A 142 1.34 -10.21 9.58
N ILE A 143 2.20 -9.38 10.16
CA ILE A 143 3.03 -8.41 9.46
C ILE A 143 4.46 -8.91 9.47
N SER A 144 5.16 -8.76 8.35
CA SER A 144 6.58 -9.04 8.25
C SER A 144 7.37 -7.75 8.07
N VAL A 145 8.49 -7.66 8.77
CA VAL A 145 9.45 -6.58 8.66
C VAL A 145 10.66 -7.11 7.92
N THR A 146 11.16 -6.32 6.97
CA THR A 146 12.44 -6.61 6.31
C THR A 146 13.25 -5.33 6.19
N TRP A 147 14.58 -5.49 6.27
CA TRP A 147 15.51 -4.43 5.92
C TRP A 147 15.36 -4.05 4.45
N MET A 148 15.59 -2.77 4.16
CA MET A 148 15.72 -2.24 2.80
C MET A 148 17.18 -2.08 2.41
#